data_AF-A0A0G0JVA3-F1
#
_entry.id   AF-A0A0G0JVA3-F1
#
_cell.length_a   1.000
_cell.length_b   1.000
_cell.length_c   1.000
_cell.angle_alpha   90.00
_cell.angle_beta   90.00
_cell.angle_gamma   90.00
#
_symmetry.space_group_name_H-M   'P 1'
#
loop_
_entity.id
_entity.type
_entity.pdbx_description
1 polymer ?
#
loop_
_entity_poly.entity_id
_entity_poly.type
_entity_poly.pdbx_seq_one_letter_code
_entity_poly.pdbx_strand_id
1 'polypeptide(L)'
;MLTKSNKNMTTKTYQRIKLFLTMLISIVVSTSIIHQNFFIPAITLVASFLVLLFLRKKVEQVISDERDILNGGKSALMAIQIYSWIAVISMLLLYSLQGYNPNYEAVALTLAFSTCILMLVYSAIFYYYNKMQLTNSRSLYLIGVIIIFLFLSIFMLRVFSGEDSWMCENGKWIEHGHPSYPAPNKECK
;
A
#
# COMPACT_ATOMS: atom_id res chain seq x y z
N MET A 1 5.22 24.48 -44.78
CA MET A 1 4.28 24.15 -43.70
C MET A 1 5.04 23.30 -42.68
N LEU A 2 4.95 23.66 -41.40
CA LEU A 2 5.96 23.51 -40.34
C LEU A 2 6.55 22.09 -40.16
N THR A 3 7.88 22.01 -40.13
CA THR A 3 8.65 20.86 -39.66
C THR A 3 8.36 20.64 -38.18
N LYS A 4 7.59 19.59 -37.87
CA LYS A 4 7.33 19.15 -36.50
C LYS A 4 8.63 18.61 -35.92
N SER A 5 9.39 19.48 -35.25
CA SER A 5 10.53 19.10 -34.42
C SER A 5 10.01 18.16 -33.32
N ASN A 6 10.12 16.85 -33.57
CA ASN A 6 9.75 15.82 -32.62
C ASN A 6 10.89 15.76 -31.59
N LYS A 7 10.87 16.72 -30.66
CA LYS A 7 11.85 16.78 -29.57
C LYS A 7 11.58 15.60 -28.64
N ASN A 8 12.29 14.50 -28.88
CA ASN A 8 12.26 13.33 -28.01
C ASN A 8 12.62 13.75 -26.59
N MET A 9 11.84 13.29 -25.61
CA MET A 9 12.08 13.62 -24.21
C MET A 9 13.08 12.63 -23.61
N THR A 10 14.13 13.13 -22.96
CA THR A 10 15.08 12.27 -22.24
C THR A 10 14.41 11.65 -21.00
N THR A 11 14.88 10.48 -20.58
CA THR A 11 14.38 9.76 -19.38
C THR A 11 14.49 10.61 -18.11
N LYS A 12 15.58 11.38 -17.96
CA LYS A 12 15.81 12.30 -16.82
C LYS A 12 14.78 13.44 -16.78
N THR A 13 14.44 14.03 -17.92
CA THR A 13 13.41 15.08 -18.01
C THR A 13 12.05 14.54 -17.61
N TYR A 14 11.69 13.35 -18.10
CA TYR A 14 10.43 12.68 -17.73
C TYR A 14 10.35 12.39 -16.22
N GLN A 15 11.44 11.91 -15.62
CA GLN A 15 11.50 11.66 -14.17
C GLN A 15 11.30 12.94 -13.34
N ARG A 16 11.89 14.07 -13.75
CA ARG A 16 11.67 15.37 -13.08
C ARG A 16 10.21 15.82 -13.18
N ILE A 17 9.60 15.70 -14.35
CA ILE A 17 8.18 16.04 -14.55
C ILE A 17 7.29 15.14 -13.69
N LYS A 18 7.56 13.82 -13.66
CA LYS A 18 6.81 12.87 -12.83
C LYS A 18 6.88 13.26 -11.35
N LEU A 19 8.07 13.58 -10.84
CA LEU A 19 8.27 13.97 -9.44
C LEU A 19 7.53 15.27 -9.10
N PHE A 20 7.59 16.27 -9.98
CA PHE A 20 6.84 17.51 -9.82
C PHE A 20 5.32 17.26 -9.79
N LEU A 21 4.81 16.43 -10.71
CA LEU A 21 3.39 16.08 -10.75
C LEU A 21 2.95 15.35 -9.48
N THR A 22 3.75 14.41 -8.96
CA THR A 22 3.43 13.72 -7.70
C THR A 22 3.38 14.66 -6.51
N MET A 23 4.25 15.68 -6.46
CA MET A 23 4.22 16.70 -5.41
C MET A 23 2.93 17.52 -5.46
N LEU A 24 2.50 17.93 -6.67
CA LEU A 24 1.24 18.65 -6.86
C LEU A 24 0.03 17.82 -6.42
N ILE A 25 -0.02 16.53 -6.78
CA ILE A 25 -1.11 15.63 -6.36
C ILE A 25 -1.20 15.57 -4.83
N SER A 26 -0.08 15.44 -4.13
CA SER A 26 -0.07 15.39 -2.66
C SER A 26 -0.66 16.66 -2.04
N ILE A 27 -0.34 17.83 -2.60
CA ILE A 27 -0.91 19.11 -2.13
C ILE A 27 -2.43 19.14 -2.35
N VAL A 28 -2.90 18.76 -3.54
CA VAL A 28 -4.33 18.74 -3.88
C VAL A 28 -5.09 17.74 -3.01
N VAL A 29 -4.54 16.56 -2.77
CA VAL A 29 -5.18 15.55 -1.90
C VAL A 29 -5.31 16.09 -0.47
N SER A 30 -4.25 16.68 0.08
CA SER A 30 -4.28 17.28 1.42
C SER A 30 -5.32 18.39 1.56
N THR A 31 -5.42 19.30 0.59
CA THR A 31 -6.44 20.38 0.64
C THR A 31 -7.86 19.84 0.45
N SER A 32 -8.03 18.83 -0.39
CA SER A 32 -9.34 18.23 -0.66
C SER A 32 -9.97 17.56 0.55
N ILE A 33 -9.14 16.92 1.40
CA ILE A 33 -9.59 16.30 2.65
C ILE A 33 -10.16 17.37 3.61
N ILE A 34 -9.48 18.52 3.74
CA ILE A 34 -9.93 19.63 4.61
C ILE A 34 -11.29 20.17 4.15
N HIS A 35 -11.50 20.29 2.84
CA HIS A 35 -12.75 20.78 2.27
C HIS A 35 -13.84 19.71 2.12
N GLN A 36 -13.58 18.46 2.55
CA GLN A 36 -14.50 17.33 2.41
C GLN A 36 -14.99 17.08 0.98
N ASN A 37 -14.21 17.49 -0.03
CA ASN A 37 -14.55 17.31 -1.44
C ASN A 37 -13.66 16.26 -2.08
N PHE A 38 -14.09 15.00 -2.01
CA PHE A 38 -13.32 13.83 -2.45
C PHE A 38 -13.36 13.57 -3.96
N PHE A 39 -14.18 14.32 -4.72
CA PHE A 39 -14.20 14.22 -6.19
C PHE A 39 -12.97 14.86 -6.84
N ILE A 40 -12.49 15.98 -6.27
CA ILE A 40 -11.29 16.69 -6.73
C ILE A 40 -10.05 15.78 -6.76
N PRO A 41 -9.68 15.06 -5.68
CA PRO A 41 -8.49 14.20 -5.67
C PRO A 41 -8.63 13.03 -6.64
N ALA A 42 -9.83 12.47 -6.82
CA ALA A 42 -10.08 11.39 -7.78
C ALA A 42 -9.86 11.87 -9.23
N ILE A 43 -10.44 13.00 -9.61
CA ILE A 43 -10.30 13.57 -10.98
C ILE A 43 -8.84 13.94 -11.26
N THR A 44 -8.17 14.58 -10.30
CA THR A 44 -6.77 14.99 -10.47
C THR A 44 -5.81 13.81 -10.57
N LEU A 45 -6.07 12.70 -9.87
CA LEU A 45 -5.32 11.46 -10.05
C LEU A 45 -5.47 10.90 -11.48
N VAL A 46 -6.70 10.76 -11.97
CA VAL A 46 -6.97 10.24 -13.31
C VAL A 46 -6.36 11.14 -14.40
N ALA A 47 -6.52 12.47 -14.27
CA ALA A 47 -5.92 13.43 -15.20
C ALA A 47 -4.39 13.33 -15.21
N SER A 48 -3.78 13.30 -14.03
CA SER A 48 -2.34 13.12 -13.84
C SER A 48 -1.83 11.83 -14.49
N PHE A 49 -2.58 10.73 -14.35
CA PHE A 49 -2.24 9.46 -14.97
C PHE A 49 -2.25 9.53 -16.50
N LEU A 50 -3.30 10.12 -17.08
CA LEU A 50 -3.41 10.30 -18.53
C LEU A 50 -2.27 11.18 -19.08
N VAL A 51 -1.94 12.26 -18.37
CA VAL A 51 -0.80 13.12 -18.71
C VAL A 51 0.50 12.33 -18.70
N LEU A 52 0.76 11.52 -17.66
CA LEU A 52 1.96 10.69 -17.59
C LEU A 52 2.01 9.62 -18.68
N LEU A 53 0.88 8.99 -19.02
CA LEU A 53 0.81 8.03 -20.12
C LEU A 53 1.15 8.68 -21.46
N PHE A 54 0.62 9.89 -21.71
CA PHE A 54 0.91 10.65 -22.92
C PHE A 54 2.38 11.07 -22.99
N LEU A 55 2.95 11.56 -21.89
CA LEU A 55 4.36 11.94 -21.82
C LEU A 55 5.29 10.74 -21.98
N ARG A 56 4.93 9.57 -21.41
CA ARG A 56 5.71 8.34 -21.54
C ARG A 56 5.84 7.88 -22.98
N LYS A 57 4.83 8.09 -23.83
CA LYS A 57 4.90 7.79 -25.28
C LYS A 57 5.95 8.62 -26.02
N LYS A 58 6.41 9.74 -25.46
CA LYS A 58 7.42 10.63 -26.05
C LYS A 58 8.84 10.39 -25.51
N VAL A 59 9.01 9.43 -24.60
CA VAL A 59 10.32 9.11 -23.99
C VAL A 59 11.03 8.08 -24.85
N GLU A 60 12.26 8.43 -25.25
CA GLU A 60 13.11 7.54 -26.03
C GLU A 60 13.56 6.34 -25.17
N GLN A 61 13.28 5.11 -25.64
CA GLN A 61 13.66 3.88 -24.93
C GLN A 61 15.09 3.49 -25.30
N VAL A 62 15.96 3.38 -24.29
CA VAL A 62 17.27 2.74 -24.44
C VAL A 62 17.03 1.24 -24.59
N ILE A 63 17.44 0.68 -25.73
CA ILE A 63 17.39 -0.76 -25.99
C ILE A 63 18.65 -1.36 -25.37
N SER A 64 18.59 -1.84 -24.13
CA SER A 64 19.66 -2.66 -23.54
C SER A 64 19.19 -4.09 -23.31
N ASP A 65 20.07 -5.03 -23.66
CA ASP A 65 19.81 -6.47 -23.74
C ASP A 65 19.86 -7.14 -22.35
N GLU A 66 18.81 -6.95 -21.55
CA GLU A 66 18.56 -7.60 -20.23
C GLU A 66 17.09 -8.07 -20.07
N ARG A 67 16.47 -8.45 -21.20
CA ARG A 67 15.01 -8.48 -21.39
C ARG A 67 14.23 -9.38 -20.42
N ASP A 68 14.81 -10.49 -19.97
CA ASP A 68 14.12 -11.46 -19.11
C ASP A 68 14.08 -11.05 -17.63
N ILE A 69 15.18 -10.47 -17.13
CA ILE A 69 15.23 -9.89 -15.76
C ILE A 69 14.28 -8.69 -15.67
N LEU A 70 14.23 -7.88 -16.74
CA LEU A 70 13.31 -6.75 -16.85
C LEU A 70 11.85 -7.19 -16.92
N ASN A 71 11.52 -8.29 -17.61
CA ASN A 71 10.14 -8.77 -17.73
C ASN A 71 9.56 -9.29 -16.40
N GLY A 72 10.37 -9.97 -15.57
CA GLY A 72 9.97 -10.39 -14.23
C GLY A 72 9.62 -9.20 -13.32
N GLY A 73 10.51 -8.20 -13.26
CA GLY A 73 10.26 -6.96 -12.50
C GLY A 73 9.08 -6.15 -13.04
N LYS A 74 8.91 -6.09 -14.36
CA LYS A 74 7.82 -5.36 -15.03
C LYS A 74 6.43 -5.93 -14.70
N SER A 75 6.32 -7.25 -14.55
CA SER A 75 5.07 -7.91 -14.18
C SER A 75 4.65 -7.56 -12.75
N ALA A 76 5.60 -7.59 -11.81
CA ALA A 76 5.37 -7.17 -10.42
C ALA A 76 5.01 -5.68 -10.32
N LEU A 77 5.68 -4.81 -11.10
CA LEU A 77 5.34 -3.39 -11.19
C LEU A 77 3.90 -3.17 -11.67
N MET A 78 3.48 -3.92 -12.70
CA MET A 78 2.14 -3.79 -13.26
C MET A 78 1.06 -4.26 -12.27
N ALA A 79 1.32 -5.35 -11.54
CA ALA A 79 0.41 -5.84 -10.49
C ALA A 79 0.21 -4.82 -9.37
N ILE A 80 1.30 -4.26 -8.84
CA ILE A 80 1.22 -3.22 -7.80
C ILE A 80 0.53 -1.97 -8.32
N GLN A 81 0.80 -1.56 -9.56
CA GLN A 81 0.15 -0.40 -10.14
C GLN A 81 -1.37 -0.59 -10.22
N ILE A 82 -1.86 -1.74 -10.70
CA ILE A 82 -3.31 -2.03 -10.78
C ILE A 82 -3.92 -2.06 -9.37
N TYR A 83 -3.28 -2.76 -8.43
CA TYR A 83 -3.74 -2.83 -7.05
C TYR A 83 -3.83 -1.44 -6.40
N SER A 84 -2.79 -0.61 -6.53
CA SER A 84 -2.76 0.74 -5.97
C SER A 84 -3.87 1.63 -6.56
N TRP A 85 -4.14 1.55 -7.87
CA TRP A 85 -5.23 2.30 -8.48
C TRP A 85 -6.60 1.92 -7.92
N ILE A 86 -6.87 0.62 -7.83
CA ILE A 86 -8.13 0.12 -7.28
C ILE A 86 -8.26 0.53 -5.81
N ALA A 87 -7.20 0.35 -5.02
CA ALA A 87 -7.23 0.65 -3.59
C ALA A 87 -7.40 2.14 -3.31
N VAL A 88 -6.74 3.04 -4.05
CA VAL A 88 -6.89 4.49 -3.88
C VAL A 88 -8.30 4.96 -4.26
N ILE A 89 -8.88 4.44 -5.35
CA ILE A 89 -10.26 4.78 -5.72
C ILE A 89 -11.24 4.28 -4.65
N SER A 90 -11.08 3.04 -4.20
CA SER A 90 -11.90 2.44 -3.15
C SER A 90 -11.79 3.19 -1.82
N MET A 91 -10.58 3.60 -1.41
CA MET A 91 -10.39 4.33 -0.15
C MET A 91 -11.07 5.71 -0.21
N LEU A 92 -10.94 6.44 -1.33
CA LEU A 92 -11.55 7.76 -1.50
C LEU A 92 -13.07 7.67 -1.50
N LEU A 93 -13.63 6.63 -2.15
CA LEU A 93 -15.06 6.38 -2.17
C LEU A 93 -15.60 6.04 -0.78
N LEU A 94 -14.95 5.12 -0.06
CA LEU A 94 -15.36 4.74 1.30
C LEU A 94 -15.25 5.91 2.28
N TYR A 95 -14.16 6.69 2.20
CA TYR A 95 -13.98 7.87 3.04
C TYR A 95 -15.02 8.95 2.71
N SER A 96 -15.40 9.12 1.45
CA SER A 96 -16.50 10.02 1.06
C SER A 96 -17.87 9.58 1.61
N LEU A 97 -18.05 8.30 1.91
CA LEU A 97 -19.29 7.74 2.45
C LEU A 97 -19.29 7.67 3.98
N GLN A 98 -18.28 8.23 4.67
CA GLN A 98 -18.17 8.18 6.13
C GLN A 98 -19.40 8.71 6.87
N GLY A 99 -20.16 9.65 6.27
CA GLY A 99 -21.39 10.19 6.84
C GLY A 99 -22.55 9.19 6.93
N TYR A 100 -22.53 8.10 6.14
CA TYR A 100 -23.57 7.05 6.18
C TYR A 100 -23.29 6.02 7.28
N ASN A 101 -22.02 5.65 7.49
CA ASN A 101 -21.60 4.73 8.54
C ASN A 101 -20.17 5.07 8.98
N PRO A 102 -19.93 5.32 10.29
CA PRO A 102 -18.60 5.68 10.80
C PRO A 102 -17.55 4.57 10.56
N ASN A 103 -17.98 3.32 10.38
CA ASN A 103 -17.05 2.21 10.11
C ASN A 103 -16.35 2.36 8.75
N TYR A 104 -16.93 3.08 7.78
CA TYR A 104 -16.28 3.28 6.47
C TYR A 104 -15.01 4.11 6.56
N GLU A 105 -14.91 5.03 7.52
CA GLU A 105 -13.68 5.79 7.77
C GLU A 105 -12.54 4.86 8.17
N ALA A 106 -12.78 3.98 9.16
CA ALA A 106 -11.80 3.00 9.61
C ALA A 106 -11.37 2.05 8.49
N VAL A 107 -12.32 1.56 7.67
CA VAL A 107 -12.01 0.69 6.52
C VAL A 107 -11.18 1.44 5.46
N ALA A 108 -11.49 2.70 5.18
CA ALA A 108 -10.72 3.50 4.24
C ALA A 108 -9.28 3.74 4.72
N LEU A 109 -9.10 4.08 6.00
CA LEU A 109 -7.79 4.32 6.60
C LEU A 109 -6.93 3.04 6.65
N THR A 110 -7.52 1.91 7.04
CA THR A 110 -6.81 0.61 7.04
C THR A 110 -6.37 0.23 5.63
N LEU A 111 -7.21 0.44 4.62
CA LEU A 111 -6.84 0.25 3.22
C LEU A 111 -5.68 1.17 2.82
N ALA A 112 -5.73 2.45 3.18
CA ALA A 112 -4.65 3.40 2.90
C ALA A 112 -3.32 2.96 3.53
N PHE A 113 -3.29 2.67 4.83
CA PHE A 113 -2.07 2.23 5.50
C PHE A 113 -1.52 0.90 4.95
N SER A 114 -2.39 -0.06 4.66
CA SER A 114 -1.97 -1.35 4.08
C SER A 114 -1.33 -1.16 2.69
N THR A 115 -1.87 -0.28 1.85
CA THR A 115 -1.30 0.01 0.53
C THR A 115 0.06 0.70 0.62
N CYS A 116 0.22 1.66 1.54
CA CYS A 116 1.50 2.32 1.81
C CYS A 116 2.56 1.31 2.29
N ILE A 117 2.20 0.42 3.21
CA ILE A 117 3.08 -0.65 3.69
C ILE A 117 3.47 -1.57 2.54
N LEU A 118 2.52 -2.00 1.70
CA LEU A 118 2.80 -2.84 0.54
C LEU A 118 3.80 -2.19 -0.42
N MET A 119 3.66 -0.88 -0.67
CA MET A 119 4.60 -0.13 -1.52
C MET A 119 6.01 -0.07 -0.90
N LEU A 120 6.12 0.13 0.42
CA LEU A 120 7.41 0.11 1.13
C LEU A 120 8.04 -1.28 1.10
N VAL A 121 7.27 -2.32 1.37
CA VAL A 121 7.72 -3.72 1.33
C VAL A 121 8.21 -4.07 -0.07
N TYR A 122 7.46 -3.71 -1.11
CA TYR A 122 7.89 -3.91 -2.49
C TYR A 122 9.21 -3.19 -2.80
N SER A 123 9.32 -1.92 -2.40
CA SER A 123 10.56 -1.15 -2.57
C SER A 123 11.74 -1.79 -1.84
N ALA A 124 11.53 -2.31 -0.63
CA ALA A 124 12.56 -2.97 0.16
C ALA A 124 13.00 -4.29 -0.49
N ILE A 125 12.06 -5.12 -0.96
CA ILE A 125 12.34 -6.37 -1.67
C ILE A 125 13.11 -6.09 -2.96
N PHE A 126 12.68 -5.09 -3.74
CA PHE A 126 13.35 -4.73 -4.99
C PHE A 126 14.76 -4.18 -4.74
N TYR A 127 14.94 -3.33 -3.71
CA TYR A 127 16.25 -2.85 -3.29
C TYR A 127 17.17 -4.00 -2.88
N TYR A 128 16.65 -4.95 -2.09
CA TYR A 128 17.39 -6.13 -1.65
C TYR A 128 17.80 -7.01 -2.84
N TYR A 129 16.86 -7.34 -3.74
CA TYR A 129 17.13 -8.16 -4.93
C TYR A 129 18.17 -7.52 -5.85
N ASN A 130 18.13 -6.20 -6.02
CA ASN A 130 19.08 -5.48 -6.88
C ASN A 130 20.48 -5.37 -6.26
N LYS A 131 20.57 -5.22 -4.92
CA LYS A 131 21.86 -5.07 -4.22
C LYS A 131 22.54 -6.40 -3.94
N MET A 132 21.77 -7.43 -3.63
CA MET A 132 22.23 -8.78 -3.36
C MET A 132 21.87 -9.63 -4.57
N GLN A 133 22.77 -9.76 -5.56
CA GLN A 133 22.63 -10.81 -6.57
C GLN A 133 22.47 -12.13 -5.81
N LEU A 134 21.28 -12.71 -5.82
CA LEU A 134 20.93 -13.91 -5.07
C LEU A 134 21.67 -15.12 -5.69
N THR A 135 22.96 -15.21 -5.43
CA THR A 135 23.78 -16.40 -5.65
C THR A 135 23.19 -17.52 -4.82
N ASN A 136 22.64 -18.54 -5.49
CA ASN A 136 22.29 -19.92 -5.06
C ASN A 136 21.69 -20.14 -3.64
N SER A 137 21.30 -19.09 -2.94
CA SER A 137 20.84 -19.03 -1.55
C SER A 137 19.33 -18.78 -1.47
N ARG A 138 18.63 -19.03 -2.59
CA ARG A 138 17.18 -18.92 -2.72
C ARG A 138 16.45 -19.75 -1.65
N SER A 139 17.01 -20.89 -1.22
CA SER A 139 16.45 -21.69 -0.13
C SER A 139 16.60 -21.04 1.24
N LEU A 140 17.75 -20.44 1.56
CA LEU A 140 17.98 -19.77 2.86
C LEU A 140 17.06 -18.57 3.05
N TYR A 141 16.84 -17.78 2.00
CA TYR A 141 15.87 -16.68 2.03
C TYR A 141 14.44 -17.20 2.26
N LEU A 142 14.01 -18.22 1.51
CA LEU A 142 12.68 -18.83 1.67
C LEU A 142 12.49 -19.42 3.08
N ILE A 143 13.51 -20.09 3.62
CA ILE A 143 13.50 -20.62 4.98
C ILE A 143 13.36 -19.48 6.00
N GLY A 144 14.11 -18.38 5.85
CA GLY A 144 13.99 -17.21 6.72
C GLY A 144 12.59 -16.58 6.70
N VAL A 145 11.99 -16.43 5.51
CA VAL A 145 10.62 -15.92 5.36
C VAL A 145 9.60 -16.85 6.02
N ILE A 146 9.71 -18.16 5.81
CA ILE A 146 8.83 -19.15 6.44
C ILE A 146 8.94 -19.10 7.97
N ILE A 147 10.15 -19.03 8.52
CA ILE A 147 10.38 -18.93 9.98
C ILE A 147 9.74 -17.65 10.54
N ILE A 148 9.90 -16.51 9.86
CA ILE A 148 9.26 -15.25 10.27
C ILE A 148 7.73 -15.37 10.25
N PHE A 149 7.15 -15.95 9.20
CA PHE A 149 5.70 -16.16 9.12
C PHE A 149 5.19 -17.12 10.20
N LEU A 150 5.92 -18.19 10.50
CA LEU A 150 5.62 -19.12 11.59
C LEU A 150 5.64 -18.39 12.93
N PHE A 151 6.68 -17.59 13.18
CA PHE A 151 6.82 -16.83 14.42
C PHE A 151 5.70 -15.80 14.58
N LEU A 152 5.38 -15.07 13.51
CA LEU A 152 4.25 -14.13 13.48
C LEU A 152 2.91 -14.85 13.69
N SER A 153 2.70 -16.02 13.09
CA SER A 153 1.47 -16.80 13.28
C SER A 153 1.32 -17.27 14.72
N ILE A 154 2.40 -17.77 15.34
CA ILE A 154 2.39 -18.18 16.76
C ILE A 154 2.15 -16.96 17.66
N PHE A 155 2.80 -15.84 17.37
CA PHE A 155 2.61 -14.59 18.10
C PHE A 155 1.16 -14.10 18.00
N MET A 156 0.58 -14.09 16.80
CA MET A 156 -0.82 -13.71 16.59
C MET A 156 -1.77 -14.66 17.31
N LEU A 157 -1.56 -15.99 17.20
CA LEU A 157 -2.36 -16.96 17.96
C LEU A 157 -2.28 -16.68 19.46
N ARG A 158 -1.10 -16.35 19.99
CA ARG A 158 -0.97 -15.99 21.41
C ARG A 158 -1.71 -14.72 21.78
N VAL A 159 -1.62 -13.67 20.96
CA VAL A 159 -2.29 -12.39 21.22
C VAL A 159 -3.82 -12.53 21.12
N PHE A 160 -4.32 -13.33 20.18
CA PHE A 160 -5.76 -13.52 19.95
C PHE A 160 -6.38 -14.69 20.74
N SER A 161 -5.59 -15.52 21.44
CA SER A 161 -6.11 -16.67 22.18
C SER A 161 -6.94 -16.29 23.42
N GLY A 162 -6.86 -15.04 23.89
CA GLY A 162 -7.67 -14.58 25.03
C GLY A 162 -7.43 -15.34 26.34
N GLU A 163 -6.26 -15.98 26.47
CA GLU A 163 -5.91 -16.85 27.61
C GLU A 163 -6.05 -16.12 28.96
N ASP A 164 -5.60 -14.85 29.00
CA ASP A 164 -5.66 -13.96 30.16
C ASP A 164 -6.88 -13.04 30.10
N SER A 165 -8.06 -13.56 30.43
CA SER A 165 -9.32 -12.81 30.40
C SER A 165 -10.29 -13.18 31.53
N TRP A 166 -11.27 -12.32 31.78
CA TRP A 166 -12.35 -12.61 32.73
C TRP A 166 -13.46 -13.39 32.04
N MET A 167 -13.79 -14.58 32.55
CA MET A 167 -14.90 -15.39 32.05
C MET A 167 -16.11 -15.26 32.96
N CYS A 168 -17.31 -15.23 32.37
CA CYS A 168 -18.56 -15.15 33.09
C CYS A 168 -19.12 -16.57 33.25
N GLU A 169 -19.02 -17.13 34.45
CA GLU A 169 -19.61 -18.44 34.79
C GLU A 169 -20.58 -18.29 35.96
N ASN A 170 -21.80 -18.82 35.80
CA ASN A 170 -22.84 -18.80 36.84
C ASN A 170 -23.12 -17.41 37.44
N GLY A 171 -23.07 -16.35 36.60
CA GLY A 171 -23.34 -14.97 37.03
C GLY A 171 -22.21 -14.31 37.84
N LYS A 172 -21.02 -14.92 37.89
CA LYS A 172 -19.82 -14.34 38.52
C LYS A 172 -18.66 -14.29 37.53
N TRP A 173 -17.90 -13.20 37.59
CA TRP A 173 -16.63 -13.11 36.88
C TRP A 173 -15.61 -14.00 37.57
N ILE A 174 -15.14 -15.03 36.87
CA ILE A 174 -14.07 -15.92 37.29
C ILE A 174 -12.82 -15.53 36.52
N GLU A 175 -11.71 -15.42 37.23
CA GLU A 175 -10.41 -15.12 36.66
C GLU A 175 -9.93 -16.33 35.83
N HIS A 176 -9.63 -16.11 34.55
CA HIS A 176 -9.03 -17.13 33.68
C HIS A 176 -7.65 -16.63 33.20
N GLY A 177 -6.60 -17.38 33.52
CA GLY A 177 -5.22 -16.94 33.32
C GLY A 177 -4.78 -15.89 34.35
N HIS A 178 -4.05 -14.86 33.88
CA HIS A 178 -3.62 -13.70 34.68
C HIS A 178 -3.97 -12.38 33.96
N PRO A 179 -5.25 -11.96 33.96
CA PRO A 179 -5.66 -10.71 33.34
C PRO A 179 -4.95 -9.52 33.99
N SER A 180 -4.26 -8.71 33.19
CA SER A 180 -3.54 -7.50 33.63
C SER A 180 -4.46 -6.32 33.96
N TYR A 181 -5.78 -6.53 33.86
CA TYR A 181 -6.83 -5.54 34.03
C TYR A 181 -7.90 -6.04 35.02
N PRO A 182 -8.51 -5.14 35.82
CA PRO A 182 -9.47 -5.52 36.85
C PRO A 182 -10.76 -6.10 36.25
N ALA A 183 -11.49 -6.87 37.06
CA ALA A 183 -12.77 -7.46 36.66
C ALA A 183 -13.76 -6.40 36.16
N PRO A 184 -14.58 -6.70 35.13
CA PRO A 184 -15.55 -5.74 34.62
C PRO A 184 -16.58 -5.35 35.68
N ASN A 185 -16.83 -4.05 35.84
CA ASN A 185 -17.84 -3.52 36.76
C ASN A 185 -19.30 -3.72 36.29
N LYS A 186 -19.51 -4.54 35.25
CA LYS A 186 -20.84 -4.85 34.70
C LYS A 186 -21.33 -6.17 35.27
N GLU A 187 -22.63 -6.28 35.50
CA GLU A 187 -23.27 -7.54 35.87
C GLU A 187 -22.95 -8.61 34.82
N CYS A 188 -22.38 -9.74 35.27
CA CYS A 188 -22.13 -10.92 34.46
C CYS A 188 -23.48 -11.61 34.20
N LYS A 189 -23.88 -11.65 32.93
CA LYS A 189 -25.12 -12.25 32.43
C LYS A 189 -24.81 -13.25 31.33
#